data_AF-A0A2V9KAQ6-F1
#
_entry.id   AF-A0A2V9KAQ6-F1
#
_cell.length_a   1.000
_cell.length_b   1.000
_cell.length_c   1.000
_cell.angle_alpha   90.00
_cell.angle_beta   90.00
_cell.angle_gamma   90.00
#
_symmetry.space_group_name_H-M   'P 1'
#
loop_
_entity.id
_entity.type
_entity.pdbx_description
1 polymer ?
#
loop_
_entity_poly.entity_id
_entity_poly.type
_entity_poly.pdbx_seq_one_letter_code
_entity_poly.pdbx_strand_id
1 'polypeptide(L)'
;MATLSRDTTEASDAVQIRLLRAMPAWRKIQIADELTMARRGYEMAELRRWFPKAGPEELHRRFATIWLGPELAEKVYGPEPEPPTIPRMSV
;
A
#
# COMPACT_ATOMS: atom_id res chain seq x y z
N MET A 1 11.59 22.15 -9.14
CA MET A 1 11.27 21.48 -7.85
C MET A 1 11.61 19.99 -8.00
N ALA A 2 11.79 19.21 -6.94
CA ALA A 2 11.98 17.76 -7.11
C ALA A 2 10.65 17.14 -7.58
N THR A 3 10.68 16.38 -8.68
CA THR A 3 9.51 15.67 -9.22
C THR A 3 9.03 14.62 -8.23
N LEU A 4 7.72 14.58 -7.95
CA LEU A 4 7.13 13.66 -6.97
C LEU A 4 6.98 12.24 -7.52
N SER A 5 6.82 12.10 -8.84
CA SER A 5 6.71 10.83 -9.55
C SER A 5 7.40 10.90 -10.91
N ARG A 6 8.05 9.80 -11.33
CA ARG A 6 8.67 9.71 -12.66
C ARG A 6 7.65 9.74 -13.80
N ASP A 7 6.42 9.33 -13.53
CA ASP A 7 5.32 9.26 -14.51
C ASP A 7 4.49 10.55 -14.54
N THR A 8 4.91 11.61 -13.84
CA THR A 8 4.20 12.90 -13.78
C THR A 8 5.12 14.04 -14.19
N THR A 9 4.67 14.88 -15.12
CA THR A 9 5.44 16.04 -15.57
C THR A 9 5.48 17.12 -14.47
N GLU A 10 6.55 17.93 -14.44
CA GLU A 10 6.69 18.99 -13.43
C GLU A 10 5.50 19.98 -13.42
N ALA A 11 4.95 20.29 -14.60
CA ALA A 11 3.77 21.13 -14.72
C ALA A 11 2.53 20.53 -14.04
N SER A 12 2.32 19.22 -14.18
CA SER A 12 1.21 18.49 -13.55
C SER A 12 1.40 18.40 -12.03
N ASP A 13 2.63 18.12 -11.55
CA ASP A 13 2.97 18.13 -10.12
C ASP A 13 2.66 19.51 -9.49
N ALA A 14 3.04 20.59 -10.16
CA ALA A 14 2.78 21.95 -9.68
C ALA A 14 1.27 22.24 -9.55
N VAL A 15 0.46 21.79 -10.52
CA VAL A 15 -1.00 21.91 -10.44
C VAL A 15 -1.55 21.09 -9.27
N GLN A 16 -1.11 19.84 -9.11
CA GLN A 16 -1.57 18.98 -8.02
C GLN A 16 -1.25 19.58 -6.65
N ILE A 17 -0.01 20.05 -6.44
CA ILE A 17 0.40 20.69 -5.18
C ILE A 17 -0.44 21.94 -4.90
N ARG A 18 -0.67 22.79 -5.92
CA ARG A 18 -1.51 23.99 -5.77
C ARG A 18 -2.93 23.63 -5.33
N LEU A 19 -3.55 22.63 -5.97
CA LEU A 19 -4.88 22.16 -5.61
C LEU A 19 -4.91 21.59 -4.18
N LEU A 20 -3.96 20.72 -3.84
CA LEU A 20 -3.86 20.15 -2.50
C LEU A 20 -3.64 21.21 -1.41
N ARG A 21 -2.88 22.27 -1.68
CA ARG A 21 -2.70 23.38 -0.72
C ARG A 21 -3.98 24.16 -0.50
N ALA A 22 -4.74 24.43 -1.56
CA ALA A 22 -6.00 25.17 -1.50
C ALA A 22 -7.16 24.38 -0.88
N MET A 23 -7.09 23.03 -0.85
CA MET A 23 -8.17 22.21 -0.28
C MET A 23 -8.31 22.39 1.24
N PRO A 24 -9.54 22.34 1.78
CA PRO A 24 -9.78 22.17 3.20
C PRO A 24 -9.12 20.89 3.75
N ALA A 25 -8.70 20.91 5.02
CA ALA A 25 -8.02 19.77 5.66
C ALA A 25 -8.84 18.47 5.61
N TRP A 26 -10.15 18.54 5.87
CA TRP A 26 -11.04 17.36 5.85
C TRP A 26 -11.06 16.67 4.49
N ARG A 27 -11.00 17.43 3.38
CA ARG A 27 -11.03 16.86 2.02
C ARG A 27 -9.73 16.14 1.69
N LYS A 28 -8.60 16.62 2.20
CA LYS A 28 -7.30 15.94 2.07
C LYS A 28 -7.32 14.60 2.79
N ILE A 29 -7.86 14.57 4.00
CA ILE A 29 -8.02 13.34 4.79
C ILE A 29 -8.93 12.37 4.04
N GLN A 30 -10.05 12.84 3.49
CA GLN A 30 -10.95 12.00 2.71
C GLN A 30 -10.25 11.38 1.49
N ILE A 31 -9.50 12.17 0.71
CA ILE A 31 -8.73 11.64 -0.43
C ILE A 31 -7.71 10.60 0.03
N ALA A 32 -7.03 10.85 1.15
CA ALA A 32 -6.07 9.89 1.72
C ALA A 32 -6.75 8.58 2.15
N ASP A 33 -7.94 8.64 2.73
CA ASP A 33 -8.74 7.47 3.12
C ASP A 33 -9.21 6.68 1.88
N GLU A 34 -9.75 7.36 0.87
CA GLU A 34 -10.15 6.76 -0.41
C GLU A 34 -8.97 6.03 -1.08
N LEU A 35 -7.79 6.66 -1.12
CA LEU A 35 -6.55 6.06 -1.64
C LEU A 35 -6.10 4.85 -0.81
N THR A 36 -6.23 4.94 0.52
CA THR A 36 -5.88 3.84 1.43
C THR A 36 -6.79 2.64 1.15
N MET A 37 -8.11 2.85 1.03
CA MET A 37 -9.06 1.77 0.72
C MET A 37 -8.78 1.13 -0.64
N ALA A 38 -8.52 1.94 -1.67
CA ALA A 38 -8.17 1.43 -2.99
C ALA A 38 -6.90 0.58 -2.95
N ARG A 39 -5.84 1.07 -2.28
CA ARG A 39 -4.59 0.34 -2.10
C ARG A 39 -4.78 -1.02 -1.42
N ARG A 40 -5.57 -1.07 -0.34
CA ARG A 40 -5.91 -2.33 0.35
C ARG A 40 -6.55 -3.35 -0.60
N GLY A 41 -7.46 -2.88 -1.45
CA GLY A 41 -8.11 -3.70 -2.47
C GLY A 41 -7.11 -4.30 -3.46
N TYR A 42 -6.19 -3.48 -3.98
CA TYR A 42 -5.15 -3.92 -4.91
C TYR A 42 -4.19 -4.93 -4.30
N GLU A 43 -3.69 -4.67 -3.08
CA GLU A 43 -2.75 -5.58 -2.41
C GLU A 43 -3.40 -6.93 -2.10
N MET A 44 -4.67 -6.96 -1.69
CA MET A 44 -5.40 -8.21 -1.49
C MET A 44 -5.61 -8.97 -2.80
N ALA A 45 -5.88 -8.27 -3.91
CA ALA A 45 -6.00 -8.88 -5.23
C ALA A 45 -4.68 -9.51 -5.69
N GLU A 46 -3.55 -8.80 -5.53
CA GLU A 46 -2.22 -9.33 -5.84
C GLU A 46 -1.87 -10.53 -4.96
N LEU A 47 -2.17 -10.49 -3.65
CA LEU A 47 -1.93 -11.63 -2.77
C LEU A 47 -2.69 -12.88 -3.21
N ARG A 48 -3.97 -12.75 -3.59
CA ARG A 48 -4.75 -13.87 -4.13
C ARG A 48 -4.17 -14.40 -5.45
N ARG A 49 -3.61 -13.51 -6.27
CA ARG A 49 -2.96 -13.86 -7.53
C ARG A 49 -1.64 -14.61 -7.32
N TRP A 50 -0.80 -14.17 -6.39
CA TRP A 50 0.50 -14.77 -6.12
C TRP A 50 0.39 -16.06 -5.29
N PHE A 51 -0.59 -16.13 -4.39
CA PHE A 51 -0.82 -17.26 -3.49
C PHE A 51 -2.22 -17.86 -3.71
N PRO A 52 -2.50 -18.46 -4.89
CA PRO A 52 -3.85 -18.92 -5.25
C PRO A 52 -4.38 -20.07 -4.38
N LYS A 53 -3.50 -20.74 -3.63
CA LYS A 53 -3.85 -21.83 -2.71
C LYS A 53 -3.95 -21.38 -1.24
N ALA A 54 -3.60 -20.13 -0.93
CA ALA A 54 -3.64 -19.63 0.43
C ALA A 54 -5.08 -19.49 0.91
N GLY A 55 -5.34 -19.97 2.13
CA GLY A 55 -6.61 -19.77 2.80
C GLY A 55 -6.82 -18.33 3.25
N PRO A 56 -8.05 -17.95 3.68
CA PRO A 56 -8.35 -16.60 4.14
C PRO A 56 -7.46 -16.10 5.29
N GLU A 57 -7.13 -16.98 6.25
CA GLU A 57 -6.25 -16.63 7.38
C GLU A 57 -4.81 -16.36 6.93
N GLU A 58 -4.29 -17.19 6.03
CA GLU A 58 -2.95 -17.00 5.46
C GLU A 58 -2.89 -15.70 4.66
N LEU A 59 -3.90 -15.41 3.82
CA LEU A 59 -3.97 -14.15 3.07
C LEU A 59 -4.03 -12.93 4.00
N HIS A 60 -4.78 -13.02 5.11
CA HIS A 60 -4.83 -11.95 6.10
C HIS A 60 -3.48 -11.77 6.79
N ARG A 61 -2.80 -12.86 7.16
CA ARG A 61 -1.46 -12.82 7.73
C ARG A 61 -0.45 -12.19 6.78
N ARG A 62 -0.48 -12.56 5.51
CA ARG A 62 0.37 -12.00 4.44
C ARG A 62 0.09 -10.50 4.25
N PHE A 63 -1.18 -10.12 4.22
CA PHE A 63 -1.59 -8.72 4.14
C PHE A 63 -1.04 -7.89 5.32
N ALA A 64 -1.02 -8.46 6.53
CA ALA A 64 -0.42 -7.80 7.68
C ALA A 64 1.08 -7.53 7.49
N THR A 65 1.84 -8.43 6.84
CA THR A 65 3.26 -8.18 6.50
C THR A 65 3.41 -6.95 5.60
N ILE A 66 2.53 -6.77 4.61
CA ILE A 66 2.58 -5.62 3.69
C ILE A 66 2.28 -4.30 4.42
N TRP A 67 1.30 -4.28 5.32
CA TRP A 67 0.83 -3.05 5.97
C TRP A 67 1.62 -2.65 7.22
N LEU A 68 2.03 -3.63 8.01
CA LEU A 68 2.68 -3.39 9.30
C LEU A 68 4.20 -3.56 9.23
N GLY A 69 4.69 -4.17 8.15
CA GLY A 69 6.05 -4.70 8.07
C GLY A 69 6.16 -6.06 8.79
N PRO A 70 7.22 -6.82 8.50
CA PRO A 70 7.37 -8.20 8.98
C PRO A 70 7.42 -8.29 10.51
N GLU A 71 8.14 -7.39 11.18
CA GLU A 71 8.33 -7.43 12.63
C GLU A 71 7.01 -7.27 13.41
N LEU A 72 6.21 -6.26 13.07
CA LEU A 72 4.96 -6.00 13.77
C LEU A 72 3.89 -7.02 13.38
N ALA A 73 3.88 -7.45 12.12
CA ALA A 73 2.97 -8.50 11.68
C ALA A 73 3.25 -9.83 12.40
N GLU A 74 4.51 -10.17 12.65
CA GLU A 74 4.88 -11.38 13.39
C GLU A 74 4.42 -11.34 14.84
N LYS A 75 4.61 -10.21 15.54
CA LYS A 75 4.19 -10.04 16.93
C LYS A 75 2.68 -10.17 17.13
N VAL A 76 1.88 -9.72 16.14
CA VAL A 76 0.41 -9.65 16.27
C VAL A 76 -0.28 -10.87 15.66
N TYR A 77 0.23 -11.37 14.54
CA TYR A 77 -0.44 -12.41 13.74
C TYR A 77 0.36 -13.73 13.65
N GLY A 78 1.53 -13.83 14.29
CA GLY A 78 2.35 -15.03 14.32
C GLY A 78 3.34 -15.15 13.16
N PRO A 79 4.03 -16.29 13.00
CA PRO A 79 5.12 -16.44 12.04
C PRO A 79 4.68 -16.20 10.58
N GLU A 80 5.62 -15.73 9.75
CA GLU A 80 5.37 -15.54 8.32
C GLU A 80 5.21 -16.90 7.60
N PRO A 81 4.21 -17.06 6.71
CA PRO A 81 4.05 -18.29 5.94
C PRO A 81 5.14 -18.45 4.86
N GLU A 82 5.48 -19.70 4.54
CA GLU A 82 6.37 -20.04 3.41
C GLU A 82 5.57 -20.24 2.12
N PRO A 83 6.01 -19.71 0.96
CA PRO A 83 7.16 -18.83 0.78
C PRO A 83 6.85 -17.39 1.25
N PRO A 84 7.88 -16.54 1.48
CA PRO A 84 7.71 -15.19 2.03
C PRO A 84 6.72 -14.33 1.25
N THR A 85 5.99 -13.47 1.95
CA THR A 85 4.93 -12.64 1.36
C THR A 85 5.44 -11.66 0.34
N ILE A 86 6.49 -10.94 0.71
CA ILE A 86 7.20 -10.04 -0.19
C ILE A 86 8.43 -10.83 -0.60
N PRO A 87 8.56 -11.23 -1.88
CA PRO A 87 9.81 -11.82 -2.34
C PRO A 87 10.92 -10.82 -1.99
N ARG A 88 12.04 -11.27 -1.42
CA ARG A 88 13.22 -10.42 -1.20
C ARG A 88 13.70 -9.91 -2.57
N MET A 89 13.06 -8.87 -3.06
CA MET A 89 13.46 -8.15 -4.26
C MET A 89 14.40 -7.06 -3.77
N SER A 90 15.66 -7.31 -4.09
CA SER A 90 16.80 -6.40 -4.05
C SER A 90 16.38 -4.95 -4.24
N VAL A 91 16.81 -4.11 -3.29
CA VAL A 91 16.95 -2.66 -3.50
C VAL A 91 17.83 -2.41 -4.73
#